data_AF-A0A9D9PN57-F1
#
_entry.id   AF-A0A9D9PN57-F1
#
_cell.length_a   1.000
_cell.length_b   1.000
_cell.length_c   1.000
_cell.angle_alpha   90.00
_cell.angle_beta   90.00
_cell.angle_gamma   90.00
#
_symmetry.space_group_name_H-M   'P 1'
#
loop_
_entity.id
_entity.type
_entity.pdbx_description
1 polymer ?
#
loop_
_entity_poly.entity_id
_entity_poly.type
_entity_poly.pdbx_seq_one_letter_code
_entity_poly.pdbx_strand_id
1 'polypeptide(L)'
;PVVLFFALMIYGAYGFSQLGRTEWKDFDAQRVAYLEEHFKMDIPDEDTLEMFKRISAPGDGENGWYLLWLEGLSAPEDFMEKAYADAGYRIVESDDADYANALEKVQYKGGRSKDKFDENDLIYKIEITDEGKPRKSEHYVAFKESRNGYDVKVTMILLGD
;
A
#
# COMPACT_ATOMS: atom_id res chain seq x y z
N PRO A 1 30.59 -30.71 -6.31
CA PRO A 1 30.57 -29.67 -5.25
C PRO A 1 30.26 -28.26 -5.79
N VAL A 2 30.99 -27.78 -6.80
CA VAL A 2 30.85 -26.41 -7.33
C VAL A 2 29.51 -26.17 -8.04
N VAL A 3 29.05 -27.11 -8.87
CA VAL A 3 27.77 -26.99 -9.60
C VAL A 3 26.56 -26.98 -8.66
N LEU A 4 26.59 -27.77 -7.58
CA LEU A 4 25.52 -27.79 -6.57
C LEU A 4 25.40 -26.46 -5.83
N PHE A 5 26.53 -25.82 -5.53
CA PHE A 5 26.58 -24.51 -4.85
C PHE A 5 25.97 -23.40 -5.72
N PHE A 6 26.31 -23.36 -7.01
CA PHE A 6 25.71 -22.39 -7.95
C PHE A 6 24.23 -22.67 -8.21
N ALA A 7 23.81 -23.93 -8.29
CA ALA A 7 22.39 -24.28 -8.41
C ALA A 7 21.57 -23.79 -7.20
N LEU A 8 22.12 -23.92 -5.98
CA LEU A 8 21.50 -23.42 -4.75
C LEU A 8 21.45 -21.89 -4.70
N MET A 9 22.52 -21.21 -5.13
CA MET A 9 22.57 -19.75 -5.23
C MET A 9 21.56 -19.21 -6.24
N ILE A 10 21.44 -19.85 -7.42
CA ILE A 10 20.47 -19.47 -8.45
C ILE A 10 19.04 -19.74 -7.98
N TYR A 11 18.79 -20.86 -7.30
CA TYR A 11 17.47 -21.18 -6.75
C TYR A 11 17.08 -20.22 -5.62
N GLY A 12 18.01 -19.88 -4.74
CA GLY A 12 17.83 -18.84 -3.72
C GLY A 12 17.53 -17.48 -4.36
N ALA A 13 18.34 -17.05 -5.34
CA ALA A 13 18.13 -15.81 -6.08
C ALA A 13 16.79 -15.78 -6.84
N TYR A 14 16.34 -16.92 -7.36
CA TYR A 14 15.05 -17.07 -8.02
C TYR A 14 13.89 -16.92 -7.02
N GLY A 15 13.97 -17.60 -5.86
CA GLY A 15 13.02 -17.42 -4.76
C GLY A 15 12.97 -15.99 -4.23
N PHE A 16 14.12 -15.32 -4.10
CA PHE A 16 14.20 -13.90 -3.75
C PHE A 16 13.59 -13.01 -4.85
N SER A 17 13.83 -13.30 -6.13
CA SER A 17 13.25 -12.53 -7.24
C SER A 17 11.73 -12.63 -7.32
N GLN A 18 11.16 -13.77 -6.92
CA GLN A 18 9.71 -13.99 -6.81
C GLN A 18 9.12 -13.20 -5.64
N LEU A 19 9.80 -13.15 -4.48
CA LEU A 19 9.41 -12.35 -3.30
C LEU A 19 9.50 -10.83 -3.52
N GLY A 20 10.31 -10.40 -4.47
CA GLY A 20 10.54 -8.99 -4.82
C GLY A 20 9.59 -8.43 -5.87
N ARG A 21 8.74 -9.28 -6.46
CA ARG A 21 7.78 -8.92 -7.50
C ARG A 21 6.40 -9.47 -7.18
N THR A 22 6.02 -9.43 -5.90
CA THR A 22 4.65 -9.78 -5.51
C THR A 22 3.71 -8.71 -6.03
N GLU A 23 3.16 -8.95 -7.22
CA GLU A 23 2.06 -8.20 -7.82
C GLU A 23 0.87 -9.15 -7.93
N TRP A 24 -0.23 -8.83 -7.26
CA TRP A 24 -1.48 -9.58 -7.31
C TRP A 24 -2.54 -8.74 -8.01
N LYS A 25 -3.29 -9.38 -8.90
CA LYS A 25 -4.45 -8.81 -9.62
C LYS A 25 -5.71 -9.65 -9.46
N ASP A 26 -5.58 -10.81 -8.81
CA ASP A 26 -6.67 -11.71 -8.48
C ASP A 26 -6.68 -11.87 -6.96
N PHE A 27 -7.86 -11.75 -6.35
CA PHE A 27 -8.02 -11.76 -4.90
C PHE A 27 -9.00 -12.86 -4.51
N ASP A 28 -8.50 -13.83 -3.75
CA ASP A 28 -9.32 -14.80 -3.03
C ASP A 28 -9.41 -14.38 -1.56
N ALA A 29 -10.30 -15.02 -0.79
CA ALA A 29 -10.51 -14.68 0.62
C ALA A 29 -9.22 -14.76 1.46
N GLN A 30 -8.26 -15.62 1.09
CA GLN A 30 -6.99 -15.73 1.80
C GLN A 30 -6.08 -14.52 1.55
N ARG A 31 -6.02 -14.04 0.30
CA ARG A 31 -5.27 -12.84 -0.07
C ARG A 31 -5.90 -11.58 0.52
N VAL A 32 -7.23 -11.49 0.55
CA VAL A 32 -7.93 -10.38 1.19
C VAL A 32 -7.59 -10.33 2.68
N ALA A 33 -7.80 -11.43 3.41
CA ALA A 33 -7.47 -11.50 4.84
C ALA A 33 -5.99 -11.18 5.13
N TYR A 34 -5.08 -11.62 4.27
CA TYR A 34 -3.67 -11.25 4.39
C TYR A 34 -3.46 -9.74 4.25
N LEU A 35 -4.11 -9.09 3.28
CA LEU A 35 -3.99 -7.65 3.08
C LEU A 35 -4.60 -6.86 4.23
N GLU A 36 -5.74 -7.29 4.75
CA GLU A 36 -6.38 -6.66 5.91
C GLU A 36 -5.49 -6.72 7.15
N GLU A 37 -4.93 -7.91 7.45
CA GLU A 37 -3.98 -8.08 8.56
C GLU A 37 -2.70 -7.26 8.32
N HIS A 38 -2.22 -7.22 7.08
CA HIS A 38 -0.96 -6.56 6.72
C HIS A 38 -1.07 -5.04 6.73
N PHE A 39 -2.16 -4.49 6.21
CA PHE A 39 -2.46 -3.06 6.19
C PHE A 39 -3.22 -2.58 7.44
N LYS A 40 -3.54 -3.46 8.39
CA LYS A 40 -4.23 -3.11 9.63
C LYS A 40 -5.50 -2.30 9.36
N MET A 41 -6.26 -2.75 8.37
CA MET A 41 -7.49 -2.13 7.90
C MET A 41 -8.47 -3.20 7.47
N ASP A 42 -9.76 -2.90 7.50
CA ASP A 42 -10.79 -3.79 6.98
C ASP A 42 -11.19 -3.33 5.57
N ILE A 43 -11.14 -4.20 4.57
CA ILE A 43 -11.49 -3.81 3.20
C ILE A 43 -13.01 -3.92 3.05
N PRO A 44 -13.74 -2.83 2.75
CA PRO A 44 -15.19 -2.89 2.61
C PRO A 44 -15.63 -3.86 1.50
N ASP A 45 -16.64 -4.69 1.77
CA ASP A 45 -17.18 -5.70 0.82
C ASP A 45 -17.66 -5.10 -0.52
N GLU A 46 -18.02 -3.81 -0.50
CA GLU A 46 -18.50 -3.04 -1.64
C GLU A 46 -17.38 -2.58 -2.59
N ASP A 47 -16.12 -2.65 -2.15
CA ASP A 47 -14.96 -2.19 -2.91
C ASP A 47 -14.35 -3.31 -3.76
N THR A 48 -13.91 -2.96 -4.97
CA THR A 48 -13.24 -3.92 -5.85
C THR A 48 -11.73 -3.78 -5.75
N LEU A 49 -11.06 -4.79 -5.20
CA LEU A 49 -9.60 -4.88 -5.20
C LEU A 49 -9.07 -5.05 -6.62
N GLU A 50 -8.33 -4.07 -7.14
CA GLU A 50 -7.76 -4.13 -8.48
C GLU A 50 -6.33 -4.68 -8.45
N MET A 51 -5.51 -4.22 -7.50
CA MET A 51 -4.09 -4.54 -7.51
C MET A 51 -3.45 -4.41 -6.13
N PHE A 52 -2.62 -5.38 -5.79
CA PHE A 52 -1.64 -5.27 -4.72
C PHE A 52 -0.24 -5.39 -5.31
N LYS A 53 0.70 -4.57 -4.84
CA LYS A 53 2.08 -4.62 -5.29
C LYS A 53 3.06 -4.28 -4.18
N ARG A 54 4.06 -5.13 -4.00
CA ARG A 54 5.27 -4.76 -3.25
C ARG A 54 6.20 -3.93 -4.14
N ILE A 55 6.54 -2.74 -3.68
CA ILE A 55 7.37 -1.78 -4.42
C ILE A 55 8.85 -1.91 -4.05
N SER A 56 9.16 -2.18 -2.79
CA SER A 56 10.56 -2.32 -2.33
C SER A 56 11.13 -3.71 -2.56
N ALA A 57 12.44 -3.79 -2.80
CA ALA A 57 13.14 -5.02 -3.06
C ALA A 57 13.20 -5.93 -1.81
N PRO A 58 13.37 -7.26 -1.98
CA PRO A 58 13.71 -8.14 -0.88
C PRO A 58 15.05 -7.71 -0.29
N GLY A 59 15.07 -7.34 0.99
CA GLY A 59 16.29 -6.89 1.67
C GLY A 59 16.42 -5.37 1.83
N ASP A 60 15.45 -4.56 1.35
CA ASP A 60 15.37 -3.11 1.63
C ASP A 60 15.10 -2.76 3.12
N GLY A 61 15.28 -3.75 4.00
CA GLY A 61 15.21 -3.59 5.45
C GLY A 61 13.86 -3.05 5.92
N GLU A 62 13.94 -2.07 6.80
CA GLU A 62 12.81 -1.48 7.51
C GLU A 62 11.95 -0.55 6.65
N ASN A 63 12.35 -0.22 5.42
CA ASN A 63 11.60 0.64 4.50
C ASN A 63 10.77 -0.18 3.49
N GLY A 64 10.06 -1.18 4.00
CA GLY A 64 9.12 -1.98 3.22
C GLY A 64 8.03 -1.09 2.64
N TRP A 65 7.84 -1.12 1.32
CA TRP A 65 6.89 -0.24 0.64
C TRP A 65 5.89 -1.02 -0.19
N TYR A 66 4.61 -0.84 0.12
CA TYR A 66 3.50 -1.62 -0.44
C TYR A 66 2.42 -0.72 -0.99
N LEU A 67 1.78 -1.21 -2.04
CA LEU A 67 0.73 -0.52 -2.76
C LEU A 67 -0.51 -1.41 -2.82
N LEU A 68 -1.66 -0.83 -2.50
CA LEU A 68 -2.96 -1.42 -2.75
C LEU A 68 -3.82 -0.44 -3.54
N TRP A 69 -4.55 -0.94 -4.53
CA TRP A 69 -5.49 -0.19 -5.36
C TRP A 69 -6.88 -0.82 -5.25
N LEU A 70 -7.88 0.01 -4.98
CA LEU A 70 -9.29 -0.37 -5.03
C LEU A 70 -10.08 0.60 -5.91
N GLU A 71 -11.12 0.10 -6.57
CA GLU A 71 -12.03 0.87 -7.42
C GLU A 71 -13.48 0.72 -6.93
N GLY A 72 -14.32 1.71 -7.25
CA GLY A 72 -15.78 1.64 -7.05
C GLY A 72 -16.26 2.23 -5.73
N LEU A 73 -15.44 3.05 -5.06
CA LEU A 73 -15.78 3.64 -3.78
C LEU A 73 -16.84 4.73 -3.93
N SER A 74 -17.87 4.71 -3.10
CA SER A 74 -18.93 5.72 -3.13
C SER A 74 -18.48 7.07 -2.58
N ALA A 75 -17.72 7.06 -1.48
CA ALA A 75 -17.22 8.26 -0.82
C ALA A 75 -15.90 7.99 -0.09
N PRO A 76 -14.92 8.91 -0.15
CA PRO A 76 -13.65 8.80 0.59
C PRO A 76 -13.84 8.69 2.11
N GLU A 77 -14.76 9.46 2.68
CA GLU A 77 -15.00 9.48 4.12
C GLU A 77 -15.57 8.14 4.61
N ASP A 78 -16.55 7.57 3.89
CA ASP A 78 -17.15 6.27 4.22
C ASP A 78 -16.08 5.16 4.22
N PHE A 79 -15.14 5.21 3.28
CA PHE A 79 -14.01 4.27 3.25
C PHE A 79 -13.12 4.43 4.48
N MET A 80 -12.74 5.67 4.81
CA MET A 80 -11.84 5.94 5.94
C MET A 80 -12.48 5.49 7.26
N GLU A 81 -13.78 5.73 7.45
CA GLU A 81 -14.51 5.31 8.65
C GLU A 81 -14.63 3.79 8.77
N LYS A 82 -14.81 3.07 7.66
CA LYS A 82 -14.93 1.60 7.67
C LYS A 82 -13.57 0.91 7.74
N ALA A 83 -12.64 1.31 6.88
CA ALA A 83 -11.35 0.66 6.77
C ALA A 83 -10.40 0.98 7.93
N TYR A 84 -10.50 2.20 8.48
CA TYR A 84 -9.62 2.69 9.53
C TYR A 84 -10.40 3.12 10.78
N ALA A 85 -11.49 2.41 11.11
CA ALA A 85 -12.39 2.72 12.23
C ALA A 85 -11.66 2.93 13.57
N ASP A 86 -10.61 2.15 13.82
CA ASP A 86 -9.84 2.15 15.06
C ASP A 86 -8.54 2.97 14.98
N ALA A 87 -8.25 3.61 13.85
CA ALA A 87 -7.01 4.36 13.63
C ALA A 87 -7.23 5.87 13.61
N GLY A 88 -6.32 6.62 14.23
CA GLY A 88 -6.27 8.07 14.07
C GLY A 88 -5.71 8.44 12.69
N TYR A 89 -6.47 9.22 11.92
CA TYR A 89 -6.01 9.76 10.64
C TYR A 89 -6.10 11.28 10.59
N ARG A 90 -5.26 11.89 9.75
CA ARG A 90 -5.31 13.31 9.42
C ARG A 90 -5.32 13.51 7.90
N ILE A 91 -6.03 14.53 7.45
CA ILE A 91 -5.96 14.98 6.05
C ILE A 91 -4.61 15.70 5.84
N VAL A 92 -3.97 15.49 4.70
CA VAL A 92 -2.76 16.19 4.26
C VAL A 92 -3.15 17.12 3.11
N GLU A 93 -3.35 18.39 3.43
CA GLU A 93 -3.72 19.42 2.47
C GLU A 93 -2.51 19.92 1.67
N SER A 94 -2.75 20.55 0.51
CA SER A 94 -1.68 20.97 -0.42
C SER A 94 -0.67 21.96 0.15
N ASP A 95 -1.06 22.71 1.19
CA ASP A 95 -0.23 23.70 1.89
C ASP A 95 0.52 23.11 3.10
N ASP A 96 0.28 21.84 3.43
CA ASP A 96 1.00 21.11 4.47
C ASP A 96 2.47 20.89 4.07
N ALA A 97 3.39 21.07 5.01
CA ALA A 97 4.81 20.77 4.81
C ALA A 97 5.04 19.30 4.43
N ASP A 98 4.17 18.40 4.89
CA ASP A 98 4.23 16.97 4.60
C ASP A 98 3.63 16.62 3.23
N TYR A 99 2.93 17.55 2.56
CA TYR A 99 2.21 17.28 1.31
C TYR A 99 3.10 16.77 0.20
N ALA A 100 4.25 17.42 -0.04
CA ALA A 100 5.18 17.01 -1.09
C ALA A 100 5.70 15.58 -0.87
N ASN A 101 5.92 15.21 0.41
CA ASN A 101 6.32 13.85 0.78
C ASN A 101 5.15 12.88 0.56
N ALA A 102 3.97 13.17 1.10
CA ALA A 102 2.77 12.35 0.93
C ALA A 102 2.45 12.10 -0.56
N LEU A 103 2.53 13.15 -1.38
CA LEU A 103 2.33 13.11 -2.82
C LEU A 103 3.39 12.24 -3.50
N GLU A 104 4.69 12.39 -3.19
CA GLU A 104 5.72 11.49 -3.70
C GLU A 104 5.45 10.04 -3.30
N LYS A 105 4.93 9.83 -2.08
CA LYS A 105 4.67 8.48 -1.59
C LYS A 105 3.54 7.80 -2.34
N VAL A 106 2.44 8.49 -2.56
CA VAL A 106 1.30 7.95 -3.32
C VAL A 106 1.58 7.96 -4.83
N GLN A 107 2.40 8.86 -5.35
CA GLN A 107 2.85 8.89 -6.74
C GLN A 107 4.02 7.92 -6.96
N TYR A 108 3.72 6.63 -7.05
CA TYR A 108 4.68 5.62 -7.48
C TYR A 108 5.36 5.98 -8.83
N LYS A 109 6.67 6.25 -8.81
CA LYS A 109 7.50 6.47 -10.01
C LYS A 109 7.54 5.18 -10.85
N GLY A 110 6.71 5.13 -11.90
CA GLY A 110 6.52 3.96 -12.77
C GLY A 110 5.07 3.51 -12.93
N GLY A 111 4.12 4.20 -12.27
CA GLY A 111 2.69 3.97 -12.40
C GLY A 111 2.11 4.35 -13.77
N ARG A 112 0.89 3.87 -14.04
CA ARG A 112 0.09 4.27 -15.21
C ARG A 112 -0.33 5.74 -15.09
N SER A 113 -0.78 6.33 -16.20
CA SER A 113 -1.32 7.71 -16.21
C SER A 113 -2.46 7.93 -15.21
N LYS A 114 -3.23 6.89 -14.87
CA LYS A 114 -4.30 6.98 -13.88
C LYS A 114 -3.77 7.15 -12.44
N ASP A 115 -2.53 6.73 -12.20
CA ASP A 115 -1.85 6.72 -10.91
C ASP A 115 -1.22 8.08 -10.52
N LYS A 116 -1.42 9.11 -11.35
CA LYS A 116 -0.98 10.47 -11.05
C LYS A 116 -2.04 11.16 -10.20
N PHE A 117 -1.66 11.49 -8.97
CA PHE A 117 -2.44 12.33 -8.07
C PHE A 117 -2.03 13.79 -8.25
N ASP A 118 -2.92 14.74 -8.02
CA ASP A 118 -2.62 16.17 -8.01
C ASP A 118 -3.13 16.88 -6.76
N GLU A 119 -2.95 18.19 -6.70
CA GLU A 119 -3.32 19.05 -5.57
C GLU A 119 -4.81 19.08 -5.23
N ASN A 120 -5.67 18.59 -6.12
CA ASN A 120 -7.11 18.49 -5.87
C ASN A 120 -7.54 17.11 -5.36
N ASP A 121 -6.63 16.13 -5.36
CA ASP A 121 -6.92 14.79 -4.86
C ASP A 121 -6.78 14.73 -3.34
N LEU A 122 -7.67 13.97 -2.69
CA LEU A 122 -7.68 13.86 -1.23
C LEU A 122 -6.63 12.85 -0.77
N ILE A 123 -5.72 13.29 0.11
CA ILE A 123 -4.68 12.44 0.69
C ILE A 123 -4.80 12.45 2.21
N TYR A 124 -4.86 11.26 2.80
CA TYR A 124 -4.87 11.03 4.23
C TYR A 124 -3.55 10.40 4.67
N LYS A 125 -3.03 10.85 5.82
CA LYS A 125 -1.93 10.19 6.53
C LYS A 125 -2.49 9.50 7.77
N ILE A 126 -2.12 8.23 7.93
CA ILE A 126 -2.52 7.39 9.06
C ILE A 126 -1.25 6.84 9.70
N GLU A 127 -1.14 7.00 11.00
CA GLU A 127 -0.03 6.47 11.77
C GLU A 127 -0.53 5.28 12.59
N ILE A 128 -0.02 4.10 12.30
CA ILE A 128 -0.42 2.87 12.98
C ILE A 128 0.73 2.44 13.90
N THR A 129 0.42 2.37 15.20
CA THR A 129 1.32 1.83 16.22
C THR A 129 0.78 0.48 16.66
N ASP A 130 1.47 -0.61 16.32
CA ASP A 130 1.05 -1.96 16.70
C ASP A 130 1.35 -2.16 18.21
N GLU A 131 0.34 -2.22 19.06
CA GLU A 131 0.53 -2.46 20.50
C GLU A 131 1.24 -3.81 20.69
N GLY A 132 2.49 -3.77 21.18
CA GLY A 132 3.29 -4.97 21.47
C GLY A 132 4.26 -5.42 20.37
N LYS A 133 4.44 -4.66 19.27
CA LYS A 133 5.54 -4.89 18.31
C LYS A 133 6.45 -3.66 18.18
N PRO A 134 7.74 -3.84 17.89
CA PRO A 134 8.70 -2.75 17.71
C PRO A 134 8.61 -2.08 16.32
N ARG A 135 7.44 -2.11 15.66
CA ARG A 135 7.32 -1.59 14.29
C ARG A 135 6.11 -0.68 14.16
N LYS A 136 6.38 0.56 13.73
CA LYS A 136 5.37 1.53 13.32
C LYS A 136 5.17 1.45 11.80
N SER A 137 3.99 1.78 11.33
CA SER A 137 3.74 1.97 9.90
C SER A 137 3.03 3.29 9.64
N GLU A 138 3.36 3.89 8.50
CA GLU A 138 2.68 5.06 7.96
C GLU A 138 1.92 4.65 6.71
N HIS A 139 0.63 4.99 6.70
CA HIS A 139 -0.24 4.72 5.57
C HIS A 139 -0.62 6.05 4.95
N TYR A 140 -0.48 6.12 3.63
CA TYR A 140 -0.96 7.23 2.82
C TYR A 140 -2.09 6.71 1.96
N VAL A 141 -3.29 7.25 2.17
CA VAL A 141 -4.49 6.88 1.43
C VAL A 141 -4.85 8.04 0.53
N ALA A 142 -4.75 7.85 -0.78
CA ALA A 142 -5.10 8.86 -1.76
C ALA A 142 -6.34 8.45 -2.54
N PHE A 143 -7.28 9.38 -2.70
CA PHE A 143 -8.52 9.19 -3.43
C PHE A 143 -8.53 10.07 -4.66
N LYS A 144 -8.99 9.49 -5.76
CA LYS A 144 -9.13 10.17 -7.03
C LYS A 144 -10.51 9.92 -7.60
N GLU A 145 -11.20 10.97 -8.03
CA GLU A 145 -12.51 10.83 -8.64
C GLU A 145 -12.41 10.05 -9.97
N SER A 146 -13.31 9.09 -10.15
CA SER A 146 -13.39 8.23 -11.32
C SER A 146 -14.84 8.14 -11.82
N ARG A 147 -15.07 7.46 -12.95
CA ARG A 147 -16.42 7.38 -13.55
C ARG A 147 -17.43 6.62 -12.68
N ASN A 148 -16.94 5.79 -11.76
CA ASN A 148 -17.74 4.90 -10.94
C ASN A 148 -17.67 5.27 -9.44
N GLY A 149 -17.30 6.52 -9.11
CA GLY A 149 -17.08 6.97 -7.74
C GLY A 149 -15.65 7.43 -7.56
N TYR A 150 -14.91 6.76 -6.67
CA TYR A 150 -13.50 7.05 -6.42
C TYR A 150 -12.63 5.81 -6.65
N ASP A 151 -11.41 6.06 -7.12
CA ASP A 151 -10.31 5.11 -7.07
C ASP A 151 -9.48 5.44 -5.83
N VAL A 152 -9.17 4.44 -5.01
CA VAL A 152 -8.35 4.62 -3.81
C VAL A 152 -7.02 3.91 -3.98
N LYS A 153 -5.98 4.58 -3.50
CA LYS A 153 -4.63 4.05 -3.43
C LYS A 153 -4.13 4.11 -2.01
N VAL A 154 -3.87 2.95 -1.44
CA VAL A 154 -3.27 2.81 -0.10
C VAL A 154 -1.79 2.49 -0.27
N THR A 155 -0.94 3.33 0.29
CA THR A 155 0.51 3.15 0.32
C THR A 155 0.95 2.94 1.75
N MET A 156 1.52 1.78 2.07
CA MET A 156 2.04 1.48 3.40
C MET A 156 3.57 1.52 3.40
N ILE A 157 4.13 2.32 4.31
CA ILE A 157 5.54 2.39 4.67
C ILE A 157 5.73 1.74 6.04
N LEU A 158 6.64 0.78 6.13
CA LEU A 158 7.15 0.34 7.42
C LEU A 158 8.22 1.34 7.90
N LEU A 159 8.18 1.69 9.19
CA LEU A 159 9.20 2.53 9.82
C LEU A 159 10.09 1.67 10.73
N GLY A 160 11.39 1.92 10.67
CA GLY A 160 12.38 1.38 11.62
C GLY A 160 12.42 2.19 12.92
N ASP A 161 12.85 1.56 14.01
CA ASP A 161 13.14 2.21 15.29
C ASP A 161 14.50 2.92 15.28
#